data_AF-A0A6L8G2T4-F1
#
_entry.id   AF-A0A6L8G2T4-F1
#
_cell.length_a   1.000
_cell.length_b   1.000
_cell.length_c   1.000
_cell.angle_alpha   90.00
_cell.angle_beta   90.00
_cell.angle_gamma   90.00
#
_symmetry.space_group_name_H-M   'P 1'
#
loop_
_entity.id
_entity.type
_entity.pdbx_description
1 polymer ?
#
loop_
_entity_poly.entity_id
_entity_poly.type
_entity_poly.pdbx_seq_one_letter_code
_entity_poly.pdbx_strand_id
1 'polypeptide(L)'
;MLAVETAFWNEAKRRESERVAARHERMRAEGKTSTAVYDPSRVQKPWTWRSTGMGPLFDLDEAMIASVRTFDFDLDDDGFQAFLKATYHLHLCRSPQGAYWNALQDRHVDESAFLSNERLRRAEEHAGTTHMFSDDEMHGHWRIFSRTRVYIQGAWDVFVGRLDVPDGFARRALSICEEAGKAHA
;
A
#
# COMPACT_ATOMS: atom_id res chain seq x y z
N MET A 1 18.71 8.60 5.13
CA MET A 1 17.49 9.10 4.47
C MET A 1 17.60 8.75 3.00
N LEU A 2 16.89 7.72 2.55
CA LEU A 2 17.14 7.05 1.28
C LEU A 2 16.66 7.93 0.11
N ALA A 3 17.50 8.08 -0.92
CA ALA A 3 17.27 8.94 -2.10
C ALA A 3 15.93 8.72 -2.83
N VAL A 4 15.28 7.58 -2.57
CA VAL A 4 14.05 7.11 -3.20
C VAL A 4 12.79 7.72 -2.55
N GLU A 5 12.76 7.90 -1.21
CA GLU A 5 11.66 8.61 -0.52
C GLU A 5 11.52 10.06 -1.03
N THR A 6 12.65 10.67 -1.39
CA THR A 6 12.71 12.01 -1.96
C THR A 6 12.12 12.03 -3.37
N ALA A 7 12.39 11.01 -4.20
CA ALA A 7 11.85 10.92 -5.56
C ALA A 7 10.32 10.74 -5.58
N PHE A 8 9.77 9.88 -4.72
CA PHE A 8 8.32 9.67 -4.60
C PHE A 8 7.58 10.91 -4.11
N TRP A 9 8.15 11.56 -3.09
CA TRP A 9 7.59 12.79 -2.56
C TRP A 9 7.67 13.94 -3.58
N ASN A 10 8.73 13.97 -4.39
CA ASN A 10 8.87 14.94 -5.47
C ASN A 10 7.87 14.70 -6.62
N GLU A 11 7.57 13.45 -6.97
CA GLU A 11 6.57 13.13 -8.00
C GLU A 11 5.15 13.46 -7.55
N ALA A 12 4.77 13.12 -6.32
CA ALA A 12 3.46 13.47 -5.77
C ALA A 12 3.28 15.00 -5.67
N LYS A 13 4.33 15.72 -5.27
CA LYS A 13 4.39 17.18 -5.33
C LYS A 13 4.27 17.73 -6.75
N ARG A 14 4.94 17.10 -7.73
CA ARG A 14 4.87 17.47 -9.14
C ARG A 14 3.45 17.37 -9.66
N ARG A 15 2.76 16.25 -9.41
CA ARG A 15 1.36 16.04 -9.83
C ARG A 15 0.39 17.03 -9.17
N GLU A 16 0.56 17.33 -7.88
CA GLU A 16 -0.27 18.34 -7.21
C GLU A 16 -0.02 19.75 -7.77
N SER A 17 1.24 20.07 -8.09
CA SER A 17 1.60 21.30 -8.81
C SER A 17 0.94 21.37 -10.19
N GLU A 18 0.94 20.27 -10.95
CA GLU A 18 0.29 20.17 -12.27
C GLU A 18 -1.24 20.34 -12.16
N ARG A 19 -1.88 19.73 -11.16
CA ARG A 19 -3.32 19.88 -10.88
C ARG A 19 -3.69 21.34 -10.60
N VAL A 20 -2.89 22.03 -9.80
CA VAL A 20 -3.08 23.46 -9.49
C VAL A 20 -2.90 24.29 -10.75
N ALA A 21 -1.85 24.06 -11.54
CA ALA A 21 -1.60 24.74 -12.81
C ALA A 21 -2.75 24.56 -13.81
N ALA A 22 -3.22 23.33 -14.03
CA ALA A 22 -4.36 23.04 -14.90
C ALA A 22 -5.64 23.76 -14.45
N ARG A 23 -5.85 23.91 -13.14
CA ARG A 23 -6.97 24.67 -12.59
C ARG A 23 -6.84 26.18 -12.83
N HIS A 24 -5.64 26.74 -12.74
CA HIS A 24 -5.40 28.13 -13.12
C HIS A 24 -5.66 28.36 -14.61
N GLU A 25 -5.16 27.47 -15.48
CA GLU A 25 -5.38 27.51 -16.93
C GLU A 25 -6.87 27.49 -17.26
N ARG A 26 -7.62 26.55 -16.68
CA ARG A 26 -9.06 26.42 -16.87
C ARG A 26 -9.83 27.65 -16.40
N MET A 27 -9.55 28.15 -15.19
CA MET A 27 -10.23 29.33 -14.66
C MET A 27 -9.93 30.58 -15.50
N ARG A 28 -8.69 30.73 -15.99
CA ARG A 28 -8.32 31.80 -16.92
C ARG A 28 -9.10 31.71 -18.23
N ALA A 29 -9.22 30.51 -18.82
CA ALA A 29 -10.03 30.29 -20.01
C ALA A 29 -11.52 30.62 -19.80
N GLU A 30 -12.01 30.47 -18.58
CA GLU A 30 -13.37 30.85 -18.15
C GLU A 30 -13.50 32.33 -17.74
N GLY A 31 -12.43 33.14 -17.83
CA GLY A 31 -12.43 34.54 -17.39
C GLY A 31 -12.51 34.75 -15.87
N LYS A 32 -12.21 33.71 -15.08
CA LYS A 32 -12.28 33.71 -13.61
C LYS A 32 -10.89 33.71 -12.99
N THR A 33 -10.80 34.26 -11.78
CA THR A 33 -9.58 34.19 -10.97
C THR A 33 -9.57 32.89 -10.16
N SER A 34 -8.52 32.08 -10.32
CA SER A 34 -8.31 30.88 -9.52
C SER A 34 -7.74 31.23 -8.14
N THR A 35 -8.34 30.66 -7.09
CA THR A 35 -7.86 30.74 -5.70
C THR A 35 -7.08 29.49 -5.28
N ALA A 36 -6.79 28.58 -6.20
CA ALA A 36 -6.04 27.38 -5.89
C ALA A 36 -4.61 27.75 -5.47
N VAL A 37 -4.14 27.13 -4.39
CA VAL A 37 -2.77 27.29 -3.88
C VAL A 37 -2.15 25.91 -3.80
N TYR A 38 -0.93 25.78 -4.33
CA TYR A 38 -0.12 24.59 -4.14
C TYR A 38 0.38 24.55 -2.69
N ASP A 39 0.01 23.51 -1.96
CA ASP A 39 0.45 23.28 -0.59
C ASP A 39 1.12 21.88 -0.48
N PRO A 40 2.46 21.82 -0.45
CA PRO A 40 3.19 20.55 -0.38
C PRO A 40 2.96 19.80 0.94
N SER A 41 2.50 20.46 2.01
CA SER A 41 2.20 19.82 3.28
C SER A 41 0.88 19.05 3.27
N ARG A 42 0.02 19.34 2.28
CA ARG A 42 -1.29 18.69 2.06
C ARG A 42 -1.25 17.55 1.05
N VAL A 43 -0.10 17.32 0.40
CA VAL A 43 0.10 16.18 -0.50
C VAL A 43 0.02 14.91 0.34
N GLN A 44 -1.10 14.20 0.32
CA GLN A 44 -1.20 12.94 1.06
C GLN A 44 -0.21 11.93 0.46
N LYS A 45 0.60 11.30 1.33
CA LYS A 45 1.28 10.07 0.94
C LYS A 45 0.18 9.06 0.58
N PRO A 46 0.28 8.32 -0.55
CA PRO A 46 -0.80 7.44 -0.98
C PRO A 46 -1.11 6.32 0.04
N TRP A 47 -0.17 6.02 0.94
CA TRP A 47 -0.30 4.99 1.98
C TRP A 47 -0.65 5.55 3.37
N THR A 48 -1.41 6.66 3.46
CA THR A 48 -1.81 7.20 4.77
C THR A 48 -2.81 6.25 5.46
N TRP A 49 -2.37 5.60 6.54
CA TRP A 49 -3.15 4.61 7.29
C TRP A 49 -4.14 5.30 8.26
N ARG A 50 -5.39 4.81 8.34
CA ARG A 50 -6.44 5.32 9.26
C ARG A 50 -7.06 4.18 10.07
N SER A 51 -7.71 4.49 11.20
CA SER A 51 -8.27 3.47 12.13
C SER A 51 -9.44 2.66 11.57
N THR A 52 -10.16 3.18 10.60
CA THR A 52 -11.30 2.48 9.96
C THR A 52 -10.86 1.54 8.84
N GLY A 53 -9.56 1.20 8.80
CA GLY A 53 -8.90 0.64 7.62
C GLY A 53 -8.49 1.75 6.65
N MET A 54 -8.20 1.36 5.40
CA MET A 54 -7.96 2.29 4.30
C MET A 54 -9.01 3.40 4.28
N GLY A 55 -8.57 4.66 4.35
CA GLY A 55 -9.30 5.65 3.56
C GLY A 55 -9.41 5.12 2.14
N PRO A 56 -10.55 5.29 1.45
CA PRO A 56 -10.79 4.79 0.10
C PRO A 56 -9.56 4.55 -0.78
N LEU A 57 -8.92 3.36 -0.81
CA LEU A 57 -7.93 3.08 -1.88
C LEU A 57 -8.61 3.08 -3.25
N PHE A 58 -9.93 3.06 -3.30
CA PHE A 58 -10.72 3.30 -4.50
C PHE A 58 -10.56 4.73 -5.04
N ASP A 59 -10.16 5.69 -4.20
CA ASP A 59 -9.88 7.08 -4.62
C ASP A 59 -8.41 7.28 -5.05
N LEU A 60 -7.54 6.28 -4.85
CA LEU A 60 -6.17 6.35 -5.33
C LEU A 60 -6.08 5.96 -6.80
N ASP A 61 -5.45 6.84 -7.57
CA ASP A 61 -5.10 6.63 -8.97
C ASP A 61 -4.29 5.33 -9.14
N GLU A 62 -4.75 4.41 -10.00
CA GLU A 62 -4.05 3.14 -10.27
C GLU A 62 -2.65 3.38 -10.84
N ALA A 63 -2.45 4.47 -11.60
CA ALA A 63 -1.13 4.84 -12.09
C ALA A 63 -0.21 5.29 -10.95
N MET A 64 -0.76 5.88 -9.88
CA MET A 64 -0.02 6.20 -8.66
C MET A 64 0.39 4.93 -7.92
N ILE A 65 -0.54 3.97 -7.74
CA ILE A 65 -0.25 2.68 -7.09
C ILE A 65 0.83 1.91 -7.88
N ALA A 66 0.66 1.78 -9.20
CA ALA A 66 1.61 1.06 -10.06
C ALA A 66 2.98 1.75 -10.16
N SER A 67 3.07 3.04 -9.83
CA SER A 67 4.35 3.76 -9.76
C SER A 67 5.16 3.44 -8.50
N VAL A 68 4.54 2.91 -7.44
CA VAL A 68 5.24 2.49 -6.22
C VAL A 68 5.92 1.15 -6.47
N ARG A 69 7.25 1.16 -6.55
CA ARG A 69 8.06 -0.03 -6.87
C ARG A 69 8.93 -0.51 -5.73
N THR A 70 8.99 0.22 -4.63
CA THR A 70 9.87 -0.08 -3.51
C THR A 70 9.05 -0.16 -2.25
N PHE A 71 9.20 -1.29 -1.57
CA PHE A 71 8.53 -1.61 -0.32
C PHE A 71 9.61 -2.16 0.61
N ASP A 72 9.59 -1.76 1.87
CA ASP A 72 10.58 -2.14 2.86
C ASP A 72 9.97 -2.73 4.14
N PHE A 73 8.67 -3.01 4.11
CA PHE A 73 8.04 -3.83 5.13
C PHE A 73 8.71 -5.20 5.22
N ASP A 74 8.69 -5.79 6.42
CA ASP A 74 9.18 -7.13 6.66
C ASP A 74 8.06 -7.99 7.23
N LEU A 75 7.51 -8.89 6.41
CA LEU A 75 6.47 -9.81 6.87
C LEU A 75 7.02 -10.92 7.76
N ASP A 76 8.34 -11.12 7.85
CA ASP A 76 8.96 -12.12 8.72
C ASP A 76 9.23 -11.56 10.13
N ASP A 77 8.98 -10.26 10.36
CA ASP A 77 9.01 -9.65 11.69
C ASP A 77 7.77 -10.09 12.50
N ASP A 78 8.01 -10.90 13.55
CA ASP A 78 6.95 -11.43 14.42
C ASP A 78 6.13 -10.32 15.10
N GLY A 79 6.76 -9.20 15.45
CA GLY A 79 6.09 -8.04 16.03
C GLY A 79 5.18 -7.36 15.02
N PHE A 80 5.61 -7.25 13.78
CA PHE A 80 4.79 -6.71 12.71
C PHE A 80 3.64 -7.64 12.32
N GLN A 81 3.85 -8.96 12.30
CA GLN A 81 2.77 -9.92 12.11
C GLN A 81 1.73 -9.81 13.23
N ALA A 82 2.16 -9.66 14.48
CA ALA A 82 1.27 -9.45 15.62
C ALA A 82 0.48 -8.13 15.48
N PHE A 83 1.13 -7.05 15.03
CA PHE A 83 0.48 -5.78 14.72
C PHE A 83 -0.58 -5.91 13.62
N LEU A 84 -0.25 -6.56 12.50
CA LEU A 84 -1.18 -6.84 11.41
C LEU A 84 -2.35 -7.72 11.86
N LYS A 85 -2.11 -8.67 12.76
CA LYS A 85 -3.17 -9.50 13.36
C LYS A 85 -4.09 -8.68 14.26
N ALA A 86 -3.53 -7.85 15.14
CA ALA A 86 -4.30 -7.00 16.06
C ALA A 86 -5.15 -5.95 15.32
N THR A 87 -4.72 -5.56 14.12
CA THR A 87 -5.45 -4.64 13.24
C THR A 87 -6.34 -5.35 12.21
N TYR A 88 -6.45 -6.68 12.25
CA TYR A 88 -7.24 -7.49 11.31
C TYR A 88 -6.79 -7.40 9.85
N HIS A 89 -5.52 -7.10 9.57
CA HIS A 89 -4.99 -6.95 8.22
C HIS A 89 -4.06 -8.08 7.77
N LEU A 90 -3.68 -8.98 8.68
CA LEU A 90 -2.85 -10.14 8.33
C LEU A 90 -3.48 -11.01 7.22
N HIS A 91 -4.82 -11.10 7.17
CA HIS A 91 -5.53 -11.87 6.14
C HIS A 91 -5.24 -11.41 4.71
N LEU A 92 -4.86 -10.15 4.51
CA LEU A 92 -4.48 -9.60 3.19
C LEU A 92 -3.18 -10.23 2.66
N CYS A 93 -2.34 -10.74 3.56
CA CYS A 93 -1.07 -11.40 3.21
C CYS A 93 -1.27 -12.86 2.78
N ARG A 94 -2.50 -13.39 2.90
CA ARG A 94 -2.85 -14.80 2.72
C ARG A 94 -2.01 -15.72 3.63
N SER A 95 -1.89 -16.99 3.28
CA SER A 95 -1.17 -17.99 4.07
C SER A 95 0.32 -17.63 4.20
N PRO A 96 0.90 -17.66 5.41
CA PRO A 96 2.33 -17.48 5.63
C PRO A 96 3.14 -18.41 4.73
N GLN A 97 4.23 -17.89 4.16
CA GLN A 97 5.15 -18.61 3.27
C GLN A 97 4.52 -19.17 1.97
N GLY A 98 3.23 -18.88 1.70
CA GLY A 98 2.58 -19.22 0.44
C GLY A 98 3.13 -18.40 -0.74
N ALA A 99 2.74 -18.76 -1.96
CA ALA A 99 3.22 -18.06 -3.17
C ALA A 99 2.92 -16.55 -3.14
N TYR A 100 1.74 -16.16 -2.65
CA TYR A 100 1.34 -14.76 -2.53
C TYR A 100 2.14 -14.01 -1.45
N TRP A 101 2.37 -14.64 -0.30
CA TRP A 101 3.21 -14.09 0.78
C TRP A 101 4.62 -13.83 0.29
N ASN A 102 5.23 -14.82 -0.37
CA ASN A 102 6.58 -14.70 -0.88
C ASN A 102 6.67 -13.62 -1.97
N ALA A 103 5.63 -13.48 -2.81
CA ALA A 103 5.55 -12.39 -3.76
C ALA A 103 5.46 -11.01 -3.07
N LEU A 104 4.75 -10.90 -1.94
CA LEU A 104 4.69 -9.66 -1.17
C LEU A 104 6.06 -9.30 -0.56
N GLN A 105 6.77 -10.28 0.01
CA GLN A 105 8.12 -10.10 0.56
C GLN A 105 9.16 -9.73 -0.50
N ASP A 106 8.99 -10.20 -1.73
CA ASP A 106 9.93 -9.89 -2.81
C ASP A 106 9.81 -8.42 -3.25
N ARG A 107 10.86 -7.66 -2.97
CA ARG A 107 10.96 -6.22 -3.29
C ARG A 107 11.03 -5.96 -4.79
N HIS A 108 11.35 -6.95 -5.60
CA HIS A 108 11.61 -6.81 -7.03
C HIS A 108 10.50 -7.36 -7.93
N VAL A 109 9.46 -8.00 -7.37
CA VAL A 109 8.32 -8.47 -8.16
C VAL A 109 7.67 -7.31 -8.91
N ASP A 110 7.72 -7.41 -10.23
CA ASP A 110 7.01 -6.56 -11.18
C ASP A 110 5.80 -7.30 -11.78
N GLU A 111 5.02 -6.59 -12.61
CA GLU A 111 3.81 -7.13 -13.21
C GLU A 111 4.11 -8.37 -14.06
N SER A 112 5.17 -8.34 -14.87
CA SER A 112 5.52 -9.46 -15.74
C SER A 112 5.88 -10.71 -14.95
N ALA A 113 6.71 -10.55 -13.91
CA ALA A 113 7.09 -11.63 -13.00
C ALA A 113 5.88 -12.19 -12.24
N PHE A 114 4.93 -11.33 -11.84
CA PHE A 114 3.72 -11.76 -11.15
C PHE A 114 2.77 -12.54 -12.07
N LEU A 115 2.50 -12.01 -13.27
CA LEU A 115 1.57 -12.61 -14.24
C LEU A 115 2.09 -13.93 -14.81
N SER A 116 3.41 -14.11 -14.87
CA SER A 116 4.04 -15.36 -15.33
C SER A 116 4.23 -16.40 -14.23
N ASN A 117 3.90 -16.09 -12.97
CA ASN A 117 4.09 -17.00 -11.85
C ASN A 117 3.03 -18.11 -11.82
N GLU A 118 3.44 -19.32 -12.20
CA GLU A 118 2.55 -20.49 -12.27
C GLU A 118 1.92 -20.85 -10.93
N ARG A 119 2.63 -20.64 -9.80
CA ARG A 119 2.09 -20.93 -8.47
C ARG A 119 0.98 -19.95 -8.09
N LEU A 120 1.04 -18.71 -8.55
CA LEU A 120 0.01 -17.70 -8.32
C LEU A 120 -1.21 -17.91 -9.23
N ARG A 121 -1.02 -18.52 -10.41
CA ARG A 121 -2.11 -18.85 -11.34
C ARG A 121 -3.00 -20.00 -10.87
N ARG A 122 -2.51 -20.85 -9.97
CA ARG A 122 -3.28 -21.99 -9.44
C ARG A 122 -4.31 -21.47 -8.43
N ALA A 123 -5.58 -21.63 -8.76
CA ALA A 123 -6.66 -21.49 -7.79
C ALA A 123 -6.75 -22.76 -6.92
N GLU A 124 -7.44 -22.66 -5.79
CA GLU A 124 -7.63 -23.79 -4.86
C GLU A 124 -8.22 -25.02 -5.58
N GLU A 125 -7.70 -26.20 -5.26
CA GLU A 125 -8.15 -27.45 -5.85
C GLU A 125 -9.58 -27.75 -5.39
N HIS A 126 -10.53 -27.82 -6.33
CA HIS A 126 -11.92 -28.16 -6.02
C HIS A 126 -12.29 -29.45 -6.74
N ALA A 127 -12.78 -30.44 -5.98
CA ALA A 127 -13.20 -31.74 -6.50
C ALA A 127 -12.13 -32.44 -7.37
N GLY A 128 -10.86 -32.37 -6.98
CA GLY A 128 -9.75 -33.01 -7.71
C GLY A 128 -9.34 -32.30 -9.01
N THR A 129 -9.90 -31.12 -9.29
CA THR A 129 -9.54 -30.31 -10.46
C THR A 129 -8.81 -29.06 -10.00
N THR A 130 -7.59 -28.87 -10.50
CA THR A 130 -6.86 -27.61 -10.33
C THR A 130 -7.40 -26.59 -11.34
N HIS A 131 -8.05 -25.55 -10.85
CA HIS A 131 -8.44 -24.42 -11.68
C HIS A 131 -7.25 -23.46 -11.86
N MET A 132 -7.09 -22.92 -13.07
CA MET A 132 -6.04 -21.97 -13.40
C MET A 132 -6.69 -20.64 -13.79
N PHE A 133 -6.25 -19.56 -13.17
CA PHE A 133 -6.66 -18.22 -13.56
C PHE A 133 -6.19 -17.91 -14.99
N SER A 134 -7.10 -17.35 -15.77
CA SER A 134 -6.84 -16.74 -17.07
C SER A 134 -5.94 -15.51 -16.94
N ASP A 135 -5.42 -15.03 -18.08
CA ASP A 135 -4.58 -13.84 -18.11
C ASP A 135 -5.32 -12.61 -17.59
N ASP A 136 -6.60 -12.44 -17.97
CA ASP A 136 -7.44 -11.33 -17.51
C ASP A 136 -7.68 -11.37 -16.00
N GLU A 137 -7.94 -12.56 -15.43
CA GLU A 137 -8.07 -12.74 -13.98
C GLU A 137 -6.75 -12.43 -13.27
N MET A 138 -5.62 -12.84 -13.84
CA MET A 138 -4.30 -12.53 -13.30
C MET A 138 -4.00 -11.04 -13.30
N HIS A 139 -4.43 -10.27 -14.31
CA HIS A 139 -4.36 -8.82 -14.29
C HIS A 139 -5.22 -8.21 -13.16
N GLY A 140 -6.41 -8.76 -12.91
CA GLY A 140 -7.22 -8.39 -11.75
C GLY A 140 -6.47 -8.66 -10.43
N HIS A 141 -5.83 -9.82 -10.31
CA HIS A 141 -5.02 -10.17 -9.15
C HIS A 141 -3.79 -9.28 -8.97
N TRP A 142 -3.15 -8.85 -10.05
CA TRP A 142 -2.04 -7.90 -10.01
C TRP A 142 -2.45 -6.55 -9.41
N ARG A 143 -3.64 -6.03 -9.77
CA ARG A 143 -4.16 -4.79 -9.19
C ARG A 143 -4.42 -4.92 -7.70
N ILE A 144 -4.99 -6.05 -7.27
CA ILE A 144 -5.20 -6.36 -5.86
C ILE A 144 -3.86 -6.45 -5.14
N PHE A 145 -2.89 -7.18 -5.69
CA PHE A 145 -1.55 -7.33 -5.15
C PHE A 145 -0.83 -5.98 -4.97
N SER A 146 -0.87 -5.12 -5.98
CA SER A 146 -0.25 -3.79 -5.91
C SER A 146 -0.87 -2.93 -4.81
N ARG A 147 -2.20 -2.96 -4.67
CA ARG A 147 -2.93 -2.29 -3.57
C ARG A 147 -2.50 -2.86 -2.21
N THR A 148 -2.40 -4.19 -2.08
CA THR A 148 -1.96 -4.85 -0.86
C THR A 148 -0.55 -4.42 -0.44
N ARG A 149 0.41 -4.31 -1.37
CA ARG A 149 1.78 -3.86 -1.03
C ARG A 149 1.79 -2.43 -0.48
N VAL A 150 1.08 -1.51 -1.15
CA VAL A 150 0.93 -0.12 -0.67
C VAL A 150 0.29 -0.09 0.71
N TYR A 151 -0.69 -0.97 0.92
CA TYR A 151 -1.35 -1.08 2.20
C TYR A 151 -0.40 -1.54 3.31
N ILE A 152 0.25 -2.69 3.13
CA ILE A 152 1.19 -3.24 4.12
C ILE A 152 2.32 -2.25 4.41
N GLN A 153 2.79 -1.49 3.42
CA GLN A 153 3.78 -0.43 3.64
C GLN A 153 3.26 0.67 4.56
N GLY A 154 2.00 1.10 4.42
CA GLY A 154 1.38 2.04 5.34
C GLY A 154 1.29 1.47 6.77
N ALA A 155 1.02 0.18 6.90
CA ALA A 155 1.00 -0.52 8.18
C ALA A 155 2.38 -0.51 8.83
N TRP A 156 3.39 -0.83 8.03
CA TRP A 156 4.78 -0.87 8.44
C TRP A 156 5.26 0.50 8.90
N ASP A 157 5.00 1.54 8.10
CA ASP A 157 5.36 2.90 8.46
C ASP A 157 4.71 3.36 9.79
N VAL A 158 3.50 2.89 10.10
CA VAL A 158 2.89 3.09 11.42
C VAL A 158 3.61 2.28 12.51
N PHE A 159 3.85 0.99 12.26
CA PHE A 159 4.53 0.08 13.18
C PHE A 159 5.91 0.59 13.60
N VAL A 160 6.70 1.09 12.65
CA VAL A 160 8.05 1.63 12.91
C VAL A 160 8.07 3.13 13.24
N GLY A 161 6.91 3.77 13.42
CA GLY A 161 6.80 5.16 13.86
C GLY A 161 7.18 6.22 12.82
N ARG A 162 7.19 5.88 11.52
CA ARG A 162 7.41 6.82 10.40
C ARG A 162 6.17 7.64 10.06
N LEU A 163 4.99 7.17 10.46
CA LEU A 163 3.71 7.85 10.30
C LEU A 163 3.05 8.08 11.65
N ASP A 164 2.65 9.33 11.87
CA ASP A 164 1.87 9.70 13.05
C ASP A 164 0.50 9.04 12.97
N VAL A 165 0.10 8.40 14.07
CA VAL A 165 -1.16 7.64 14.13
C VAL A 165 -2.30 8.60 14.46
N PRO A 166 -3.27 8.82 13.53
CA PRO A 166 -4.36 9.78 13.78
C PRO A 166 -5.31 9.33 14.91
N ASP A 167 -5.35 8.03 15.22
CA ASP A 167 -6.43 7.42 16.00
C ASP A 167 -5.98 6.44 17.10
N GLY A 168 -6.85 6.29 18.11
CA GLY A 168 -6.62 5.42 19.27
C GLY A 168 -6.55 3.93 18.98
N PHE A 169 -7.05 3.45 17.83
CA PHE A 169 -7.05 2.02 17.49
C PHE A 169 -5.65 1.48 17.19
N ALA A 170 -4.90 2.14 16.31
CA ALA A 170 -3.52 1.73 16.01
C ALA A 170 -2.57 1.99 17.19
N ARG A 171 -2.80 3.01 18.03
CA ARG A 171 -2.08 3.15 19.30
C ARG A 171 -2.33 1.99 20.26
N ARG A 172 -3.58 1.52 20.35
CA ARG A 172 -3.92 0.36 21.17
C ARG A 172 -3.30 -0.93 20.62
N ALA A 173 -3.26 -1.12 19.30
CA ALA A 173 -2.56 -2.23 18.68
C ALA A 173 -1.04 -2.20 18.95
N LEU A 174 -0.42 -1.02 18.87
CA LEU A 174 0.99 -0.82 19.24
C LEU A 174 1.23 -1.16 20.71
N SER A 175 0.37 -0.70 21.63
CA SER A 175 0.44 -1.03 23.07
C SER A 175 0.36 -2.54 23.32
N ILE A 176 -0.53 -3.25 22.62
CA ILE A 176 -0.65 -4.72 22.73
C ILE A 176 0.64 -5.41 22.26
N CYS A 177 1.28 -4.91 21.20
CA CYS A 177 2.53 -5.46 20.69
C CYS A 177 3.71 -5.18 21.64
N GLU A 178 3.78 -3.98 22.22
CA GLU A 178 4.79 -3.61 23.22
C GLU A 178 4.63 -4.42 24.52
N GLU A 179 3.39 -4.70 24.95
CA GLU A 179 3.09 -5.55 26.10
C GLU A 179 3.48 -7.02 25.83
N ALA A 180 3.21 -7.53 24.62
CA ALA A 180 3.61 -8.87 24.21
C ALA A 180 5.14 -9.03 24.10
N GLY A 181 5.85 -8.00 23.61
CA GLY A 181 7.31 -7.98 23.54
C GLY A 181 7.99 -7.95 24.93
N LYS A 182 7.36 -7.33 25.92
CA LYS A 182 7.84 -7.33 27.33
C LYS A 182 7.56 -8.64 28.07
N ALA A 183 6.59 -9.44 27.63
CA ALA A 183 6.27 -10.73 28.25
C ALA A 183 7.25 -11.85 27.87
N HIS A 184 8.12 -11.61 26.89
CA HIS A 184 9.10 -12.57 26.37
C HIS A 184 10.57 -12.14 26.56
N ALA A 185 10.83 -11.04 27.27
CA ALA A 185 12.17 -10.56 27.67
C ALA A 185 12.43 -10.84 29.15
#